data_AF-A0A818M9P6-F1
#
_entry.id   AF-A0A818M9P6-F1
#
_cell.length_a   1.000
_cell.length_b   1.000
_cell.length_c   1.000
_cell.angle_alpha   90.00
_cell.angle_beta   90.00
_cell.angle_gamma   90.00
#
_symmetry.space_group_name_H-M   'P 1'
#
loop_
_entity.id
_entity.type
_entity.pdbx_description
1 polymer ?
#
loop_
_entity_poly.entity_id
_entity_poly.type
_entity_poly.pdbx_seq_one_letter_code
_entity_poly.pdbx_strand_id
1 'polypeptide(L)'
;RDHEPHLTHEPHKVPRCDSDRNCKDLCNPIHRAEYRHTGRPDFLIPCRNQEKCRNRSDDHRIKYSHGELIVKPINSTQERVSPLAQSNRSSRQQTSSDRSERIVCRFGAGCHDSSDRHRKKYSHP
;
A
#
# COMPACT_ATOMS: atom_id res chain seq x y z
N ARG A 1 -4.21 -22.15 44.55
CA ARG A 1 -3.65 -21.45 43.36
C ARG A 1 -4.64 -20.34 43.09
N ASP A 2 -4.40 -19.17 43.68
CA ASP A 2 -5.36 -18.07 43.69
C ASP A 2 -5.53 -17.54 42.27
N HIS A 3 -6.78 -17.49 41.81
CA HIS A 3 -7.11 -16.88 40.53
C HIS A 3 -6.93 -15.37 40.68
N GLU A 4 -5.83 -14.84 40.16
CA GLU A 4 -5.64 -13.39 40.03
C GLU A 4 -6.35 -12.91 38.75
N PRO A 5 -7.56 -12.33 38.85
CA PRO A 5 -8.38 -12.00 37.67
C PRO A 5 -7.76 -10.93 36.77
N HIS A 6 -6.74 -10.22 37.26
CA HIS A 6 -6.02 -9.18 36.53
C HIS A 6 -4.80 -9.73 35.76
N LEU A 7 -4.45 -11.01 35.94
CA LEU A 7 -3.39 -11.72 35.21
C LEU A 7 -3.97 -12.71 34.19
N THR A 8 -5.14 -12.42 33.63
CA THR A 8 -5.74 -13.23 32.57
C THR A 8 -5.22 -12.78 31.21
N HIS A 9 -4.44 -13.63 30.56
CA HIS A 9 -4.05 -13.41 29.16
C HIS A 9 -5.23 -13.81 28.26
N GLU A 10 -6.06 -12.84 27.86
CA GLU A 10 -7.11 -13.09 26.88
C GLU A 10 -6.52 -13.44 25.51
N PRO A 11 -6.92 -14.56 24.88
CA PRO A 11 -6.45 -14.90 23.55
C PRO A 11 -6.85 -13.83 22.54
N HIS A 12 -5.88 -13.35 21.77
CA HIS A 12 -6.12 -12.39 20.70
C HIS A 12 -7.04 -13.01 19.62
N LYS A 13 -8.25 -12.44 19.44
CA LYS A 13 -9.33 -12.95 18.57
C LYS A 13 -9.12 -12.62 17.09
N VAL A 14 -7.94 -12.92 16.57
CA VAL A 14 -7.59 -12.65 15.17
C VAL A 14 -7.71 -13.94 14.36
N PRO A 15 -8.36 -13.92 13.18
CA PRO A 15 -8.53 -15.10 12.34
C PRO A 15 -7.17 -15.63 11.85
N ARG A 16 -7.12 -16.91 11.47
CA ARG A 16 -5.93 -17.47 10.80
C ARG A 16 -5.93 -17.06 9.33
N CYS A 17 -4.74 -16.79 8.79
CA CYS A 17 -4.57 -16.58 7.35
C CYS A 17 -4.83 -17.88 6.58
N ASP A 18 -5.58 -17.81 5.48
CA ASP A 18 -5.85 -18.95 4.60
C ASP A 18 -4.58 -19.58 4.02
N SER A 19 -3.57 -18.75 3.73
CA SER A 19 -2.30 -19.21 3.15
C SER A 19 -1.28 -19.65 4.21
N ASP A 20 -1.54 -19.45 5.50
CA ASP A 20 -0.70 -19.79 6.67
C ASP A 20 0.82 -19.81 6.35
N ARG A 21 1.43 -20.99 6.22
CA ARG A 21 2.87 -21.16 5.98
C ARG A 21 3.38 -20.56 4.66
N ASN A 22 2.51 -20.44 3.66
CA ASN A 22 2.83 -19.98 2.30
C ASN A 22 2.32 -18.55 2.04
N CYS A 23 1.93 -17.82 3.09
CA CYS A 23 1.47 -16.45 2.95
C CYS A 23 2.59 -15.55 2.39
N LYS A 24 2.26 -14.77 1.36
CA LYS A 24 3.17 -13.81 0.72
C LYS A 24 3.23 -12.48 1.47
N ASP A 25 2.24 -12.20 2.31
CA ASP A 25 2.07 -10.95 3.05
C ASP A 25 2.65 -11.01 4.47
N LEU A 26 3.53 -11.98 4.76
CA LEU A 26 4.18 -12.14 6.07
C LEU A 26 5.03 -10.93 6.50
N CYS A 27 5.53 -10.16 5.53
CA CYS A 27 6.30 -8.94 5.74
C CYS A 27 5.40 -7.70 5.90
N ASN A 28 4.09 -7.81 5.63
CA ASN A 28 3.17 -6.68 5.73
C ASN A 28 2.69 -6.53 7.20
N PRO A 29 2.97 -5.38 7.84
CA PRO A 29 2.59 -5.16 9.23
C PRO A 29 1.08 -5.21 9.48
N ILE A 30 0.23 -4.82 8.51
CA ILE A 30 -1.23 -4.90 8.65
C ILE A 30 -1.74 -6.31 8.52
N HIS A 31 -1.27 -7.02 7.50
CA HIS A 31 -1.66 -8.42 7.34
C HIS A 31 -1.34 -9.23 8.59
N ARG A 32 -0.20 -8.96 9.24
CA ARG A 32 0.15 -9.62 10.50
C ARG A 32 -0.80 -9.23 11.63
N ALA A 33 -1.14 -7.95 11.78
CA ALA A 33 -2.11 -7.50 12.78
C ALA A 33 -3.54 -8.06 12.58
N GLU A 34 -3.93 -8.32 11.32
CA GLU A 34 -5.25 -8.82 10.94
C GLU A 34 -5.34 -10.34 10.82
N TYR A 35 -4.21 -11.05 10.68
CA TYR A 35 -4.18 -12.50 10.48
C TYR A 35 -3.04 -13.21 11.22
N ARG A 36 -3.42 -14.27 11.93
CA ARG A 36 -2.52 -15.15 12.66
C ARG A 36 -1.91 -16.21 11.75
N HIS A 37 -0.66 -16.56 12.04
CA HIS A 37 0.09 -17.58 11.31
C HIS A 37 0.72 -18.58 12.29
N THR A 38 0.78 -19.85 11.92
CA THR A 38 1.33 -20.90 12.77
C THR A 38 2.82 -20.66 13.07
N GLY A 39 3.19 -20.65 14.36
CA GLY A 39 4.58 -20.52 14.79
C GLY A 39 5.20 -19.13 14.63
N ARG A 40 4.37 -18.09 14.43
CA ARG A 40 4.82 -16.71 14.27
C ARG A 40 4.03 -15.75 15.17
N PRO A 41 4.65 -14.64 15.63
CA PRO A 41 3.92 -13.61 16.37
C PRO A 41 2.82 -12.95 15.53
N ASP A 42 1.77 -12.45 16.18
CA ASP A 42 0.66 -11.77 15.50
C ASP A 42 1.04 -10.33 15.05
N PHE A 43 2.23 -9.82 15.37
CA PHE A 43 2.69 -8.50 14.90
C PHE A 43 4.18 -8.51 14.60
N LEU A 44 4.63 -7.53 13.82
CA LEU A 44 6.05 -7.31 13.55
C LEU A 44 6.67 -6.47 14.67
N ILE A 45 7.82 -6.91 15.15
CA ILE A 45 8.57 -6.23 16.21
C ILE A 45 9.27 -5.01 15.62
N PRO A 46 9.21 -3.81 16.22
CA PRO A 46 9.96 -2.66 15.71
C PRO A 46 11.46 -2.96 15.61
N CYS A 47 12.04 -2.78 14.42
CA CYS A 47 13.46 -2.98 14.17
C CYS A 47 14.28 -1.93 14.93
N ARG A 48 15.34 -2.35 15.64
CA ARG A 48 16.24 -1.41 16.34
C ARG A 48 16.81 -0.32 15.43
N ASN A 49 17.07 -0.65 14.16
CA ASN A 49 17.72 0.27 13.21
C ASN A 49 16.73 1.04 12.35
N GLN A 50 15.42 0.73 12.38
CA GLN A 50 14.35 1.41 11.62
C GLN A 50 14.80 1.73 10.16
N GLU A 51 14.65 2.97 9.70
CA GLU A 51 15.06 3.44 8.37
C GLU A 51 16.54 3.20 8.03
N LYS A 52 17.41 3.09 9.04
CA LYS A 52 18.86 2.86 8.89
C LYS A 52 19.21 1.38 8.81
N CYS A 53 18.23 0.49 8.87
CA CYS A 53 18.45 -0.94 8.74
C CYS A 53 18.95 -1.29 7.33
N ARG A 54 20.09 -1.97 7.27
CA ARG A 54 20.69 -2.45 6.02
C ARG A 54 20.20 -3.84 5.64
N ASN A 55 19.64 -4.59 6.59
CA ASN A 55 19.15 -5.93 6.33
C ASN A 55 17.76 -5.88 5.68
N ARG A 56 17.72 -6.13 4.37
CA ARG A 56 16.48 -6.18 3.58
C ARG A 56 16.02 -7.59 3.25
N SER A 57 16.60 -8.60 3.90
CA SER A 57 16.19 -10.01 3.71
C SER A 57 14.76 -10.24 4.20
N ASP A 58 14.06 -11.18 3.56
CA ASP A 58 12.71 -11.55 3.98
C ASP A 58 12.71 -12.14 5.40
N ASP A 59 13.73 -12.92 5.79
CA ASP A 59 13.85 -13.44 7.17
C ASP A 59 13.85 -12.33 8.23
N HIS A 60 14.45 -11.18 7.91
CA HIS A 60 14.42 -10.00 8.76
C HIS A 60 13.05 -9.33 8.74
N ARG A 61 12.46 -9.13 7.55
CA ARG A 61 11.19 -8.40 7.37
C ARG A 61 9.96 -9.15 7.87
N ILE A 62 9.98 -10.48 7.92
CA ILE A 62 8.90 -11.28 8.53
C ILE A 62 8.88 -11.22 10.07
N LYS A 63 9.93 -10.67 10.68
CA LYS A 63 10.09 -10.51 12.15
C LYS A 63 10.03 -9.04 12.55
N TYR A 64 10.64 -8.16 11.75
CA TYR A 64 10.86 -6.77 12.14
C TYR A 64 10.23 -5.74 11.19
N SER A 65 9.61 -4.71 11.76
CA SER A 65 9.05 -3.55 11.06
C SER A 65 10.00 -2.35 11.12
N HIS A 66 10.02 -1.49 10.08
CA HIS A 66 10.88 -0.30 10.02
C HIS A 66 10.08 1.01 10.02
N GLY A 67 8.89 1.01 10.61
CA GLY A 67 8.00 2.18 10.61
C GLY A 67 7.46 2.51 9.21
N GLU A 68 7.31 1.48 8.36
CA GLU A 68 6.74 1.63 7.02
C GLU A 68 5.37 2.34 7.14
N LEU A 69 5.17 3.41 6.36
CA LEU A 69 3.90 4.14 6.35
C LEU A 69 2.80 3.20 5.86
N ILE A 70 1.92 2.86 6.77
CA ILE A 70 0.83 1.96 6.44
C ILE A 70 -0.38 2.78 5.98
N VAL A 71 -0.59 2.82 4.67
CA VAL A 71 -1.87 3.26 4.11
C VAL A 71 -2.79 2.04 4.13
N LYS A 72 -3.81 2.03 5.00
CA LYS A 72 -4.87 1.04 4.89
C LYS A 72 -5.55 1.25 3.54
N PRO A 73 -5.58 0.26 2.64
CA PRO A 73 -6.31 0.41 1.39
C PRO A 73 -7.79 0.61 1.74
N ILE A 74 -8.33 1.76 1.37
CA ILE A 74 -9.76 2.03 1.42
C ILE A 74 -10.35 1.10 0.37
N ASN A 75 -10.87 -0.06 0.79
CA ASN A 75 -11.38 -1.08 -0.14
C ASN A 75 -12.47 -0.49 -1.03
N SER A 76 -12.21 -0.47 -2.34
CA SER A 76 -13.08 -1.04 -3.36
C SER A 76 -14.59 -0.98 -3.12
N THR A 77 -15.19 0.20 -3.04
CA THR A 77 -16.56 0.42 -3.50
C THR A 77 -16.53 1.01 -4.90
N GLN A 78 -16.84 0.17 -5.89
CA GLN A 78 -17.58 0.60 -7.07
C GLN A 78 -18.84 1.32 -6.57
N GLU A 79 -18.84 2.65 -6.51
CA GLU A 79 -20.05 3.45 -6.63
C GLU A 79 -19.63 4.74 -7.33
N ARG A 80 -19.91 4.84 -8.63
CA ARG A 80 -19.95 6.11 -9.33
C ARG A 80 -21.08 6.92 -8.71
N VAL A 81 -20.79 7.73 -7.70
CA VAL A 81 -21.69 8.82 -7.35
C VAL A 81 -21.61 9.84 -8.47
N SER A 82 -22.51 9.68 -9.44
CA SER A 82 -22.77 10.66 -10.50
C SER A 82 -23.46 11.87 -9.86
N PRO A 83 -22.88 13.08 -9.95
CA PRO A 83 -23.67 14.29 -9.76
C PRO A 83 -24.31 14.64 -11.11
N LEU A 84 -25.64 14.70 -11.11
CA LEU A 84 -26.45 15.26 -12.19
C LEU A 84 -25.93 16.65 -12.59
N ALA A 85 -25.71 16.86 -13.89
CA ALA A 85 -25.83 18.19 -14.50
C ALA A 85 -26.14 18.05 -16.00
N GLN A 86 -27.44 18.10 -16.30
CA GLN A 86 -28.06 18.92 -17.35
C GLN A 86 -27.53 18.79 -18.79
N SER A 87 -28.39 18.16 -19.59
CA SER A 87 -28.69 18.43 -20.99
C SER A 87 -28.23 19.77 -21.55
N ASN A 88 -27.50 19.72 -22.67
CA ASN A 88 -27.76 20.54 -23.85
C ASN A 88 -27.18 19.92 -25.13
N ARG A 89 -28.05 19.75 -26.14
CA ARG A 89 -27.68 19.43 -27.52
C ARG A 89 -27.07 20.67 -28.18
N SER A 90 -25.93 20.53 -28.86
CA SER A 90 -25.65 21.22 -30.13
C SER A 90 -24.40 20.66 -30.80
N SER A 91 -24.55 20.44 -32.10
CA SER A 91 -23.56 20.01 -33.09
C SER A 91 -22.30 20.87 -33.12
N ARG A 92 -21.11 20.27 -33.31
CA ARG A 92 -20.06 20.66 -34.28
C ARG A 92 -18.66 20.17 -33.87
N GLN A 93 -18.00 19.58 -34.87
CA GLN A 93 -16.59 19.79 -35.28
C GLN A 93 -15.45 19.46 -34.30
N GLN A 94 -14.69 18.44 -34.70
CA GLN A 94 -13.23 18.30 -34.75
C GLN A 94 -12.30 19.30 -34.00
N THR A 95 -11.21 18.70 -33.50
CA THR A 95 -9.82 19.18 -33.38
C THR A 95 -9.28 19.59 -31.99
N SER A 96 -8.20 18.87 -31.64
CA SER A 96 -6.97 19.36 -31.00
C SER A 96 -6.93 19.63 -29.48
N SER A 97 -5.82 19.14 -28.88
CA SER A 97 -5.12 19.73 -27.75
C SER A 97 -5.48 19.26 -26.33
N ASP A 98 -5.43 17.95 -26.06
CA ASP A 98 -5.31 17.45 -24.69
C ASP A 98 -3.83 17.40 -24.27
N ARG A 99 -3.41 18.43 -23.54
CA ARG A 99 -2.02 18.64 -23.13
C ARG A 99 -1.91 18.87 -21.61
N SER A 100 -2.66 18.14 -20.78
CA SER A 100 -2.61 18.39 -19.33
C SER A 100 -2.91 17.22 -18.38
N GLU A 101 -2.53 15.99 -18.71
CA GLU A 101 -2.49 14.89 -17.72
C GLU A 101 -1.12 14.21 -17.56
N ARG A 102 -0.05 14.75 -18.18
CA ARG A 102 1.29 14.16 -18.04
C ARG A 102 1.96 14.63 -16.76
N ILE A 103 2.33 13.65 -15.94
CA ILE A 103 3.04 13.85 -14.67
C ILE A 103 4.35 14.58 -14.96
N VAL A 104 4.65 15.66 -14.23
CA VAL A 104 5.91 16.39 -14.40
C VAL A 104 7.08 15.48 -14.05
N CYS A 105 8.02 15.33 -14.98
CA CYS A 105 9.24 14.57 -14.76
C CYS A 105 10.08 15.22 -13.67
N ARG A 106 10.44 14.43 -12.66
CA ARG A 106 11.28 14.90 -11.55
C ARG A 106 12.66 15.43 -11.98
N PHE A 107 13.16 15.01 -13.14
CA PHE A 107 14.45 15.44 -13.68
C PHE A 107 14.35 16.67 -14.60
N GLY A 108 13.15 17.12 -14.94
CA GLY A 108 12.91 18.27 -15.82
C GLY A 108 13.70 18.19 -17.13
N ALA A 109 14.20 19.32 -17.62
CA ALA A 109 15.03 19.38 -18.83
C ALA A 109 16.34 18.57 -18.75
N GLY A 110 16.78 18.16 -17.55
CA GLY A 110 17.95 17.31 -17.33
C GLY A 110 17.66 15.80 -17.39
N CYS A 111 16.46 15.39 -17.83
CA CYS A 111 16.13 13.98 -17.94
C CYS A 111 16.89 13.31 -19.10
N HIS A 112 17.65 12.25 -18.81
CA HIS A 112 18.34 11.46 -19.83
C HIS A 112 17.51 10.29 -20.38
N ASP A 113 16.30 10.06 -19.87
CA ASP A 113 15.41 9.01 -20.37
C ASP A 113 14.67 9.48 -21.63
N SER A 114 15.09 8.94 -22.77
CA SER A 114 14.52 9.22 -24.09
C SER A 114 13.48 8.19 -24.53
N SER A 115 13.13 7.22 -23.67
CA SER A 115 12.21 6.14 -24.04
C SER A 115 10.81 6.68 -24.36
N ASP A 116 10.16 6.07 -25.37
CA ASP A 116 8.81 6.44 -25.78
C ASP A 116 7.79 6.26 -24.65
N ARG A 117 7.97 5.20 -23.83
CA ARG A 117 7.17 4.95 -22.63
C ARG A 117 7.29 6.09 -21.61
N HIS A 118 8.49 6.65 -21.44
CA HIS A 118 8.73 7.79 -20.56
C HIS A 118 8.06 9.06 -21.09
N ARG A 119 8.24 9.39 -22.37
CA ARG A 119 7.70 10.60 -23.01
C ARG A 119 6.16 10.62 -23.11
N LYS A 120 5.54 9.44 -23.15
CA LYS A 120 4.08 9.29 -23.10
C LYS A 120 3.52 9.63 -21.72
N LYS A 121 4.23 9.24 -20.64
CA LYS A 121 3.76 9.38 -19.26
C LYS A 121 4.19 10.70 -18.60
N TYR A 122 5.39 11.18 -18.91
CA TYR A 122 5.99 12.31 -18.23
C TYR A 122 6.15 13.53 -19.15
N SER A 123 5.88 14.71 -18.59
CA SER A 123 6.13 16.00 -19.22
C SER A 123 7.44 16.59 -18.69
N HIS A 124 8.19 17.31 -19.53
CA HIS A 124 9.35 18.09 -19.12
C HIS A 124 9.02 19.57 -19.36
N PRO A 125 9.28 20.47 -18.40
CA PRO A 125 9.24 21.90 -18.63
C PRO A 125 10.37 22.35 -19.57
#